data_AF-A0A823C6C0-F1
#
_entry.id   AF-A0A823C6C0-F1
#
_cell.length_a   1.000
_cell.length_b   1.000
_cell.length_c   1.000
_cell.angle_alpha   90.00
_cell.angle_beta   90.00
_cell.angle_gamma   90.00
#
_symmetry.space_group_name_H-M   'P 1'
#
loop_
_entity.id
_entity.type
_entity.pdbx_description
1 polymer ?
#
loop_
_entity_poly.entity_id
_entity_poly.type
_entity_poly.pdbx_seq_one_letter_code
_entity_poly.pdbx_strand_id
1 'polypeptide(L)' 'MKNRTFKALLDFESEGRIFIKDNLYTAFYRNGKYTLVAENGEFNFSLELMDRVAVAWKSSFVEVVE' A
#
# COMPACT_ATOMS: atom_id res chain seq x y z
N MET A 1 -10.97 -2.50 11.89
CA MET A 1 -10.23 -2.42 10.61
C MET A 1 -9.19 -3.52 10.60
N LYS A 2 -9.04 -4.23 9.48
CA LYS A 2 -8.04 -5.30 9.32
C LYS A 2 -6.85 -4.75 8.52
N ASN A 3 -5.75 -5.50 8.52
CA ASN A 3 -4.66 -5.27 7.58
C ASN A 3 -5.21 -5.38 6.15
N ARG A 4 -4.59 -4.64 5.24
CA ARG A 4 -4.93 -4.62 3.82
C ARG A 4 -3.71 -5.05 3.03
N THR A 5 -3.89 -5.90 2.03
CA THR A 5 -2.78 -6.41 1.22
C THR A 5 -2.96 -5.95 -0.21
N PHE A 6 -1.88 -5.53 -0.84
CA PHE A 6 -1.88 -4.97 -2.18
C PHE A 6 -0.86 -5.70 -3.04
N LYS A 7 -1.24 -6.00 -4.28
CA LYS A 7 -0.33 -6.51 -5.30
C LYS A 7 0.16 -5.38 -6.18
N ALA A 8 1.47 -5.27 -6.36
CA ALA A 8 2.06 -4.37 -7.36
C ALA A 8 1.90 -4.95 -8.77
N LEU A 9 1.40 -4.15 -9.70
CA LEU A 9 1.15 -4.53 -11.11
C LEU A 9 2.33 -4.21 -12.03
N LEU A 10 3.20 -3.30 -11.58
CA LEU A 10 4.44 -2.89 -12.24
C LEU A 10 5.48 -2.49 -11.18
N ASP A 11 6.74 -2.35 -11.60
CA ASP A 11 7.76 -1.72 -10.78
C ASP A 11 7.48 -0.22 -10.74
N PHE A 12 7.30 0.34 -9.55
CA PHE A 12 7.08 1.77 -9.40
C PHE A 12 7.70 2.34 -8.13
N GLU A 13 7.89 3.66 -8.14
CA GLU A 13 8.41 4.41 -7.03
C GLU A 13 7.44 5.54 -6.67
N SER A 14 7.23 5.76 -5.37
CA SER A 14 6.52 6.93 -4.87
C SER A 14 7.28 7.53 -3.69
N GLU A 15 7.55 8.84 -3.75
CA GLU A 15 8.33 9.55 -2.74
C GLU A 15 9.64 8.83 -2.32
N GLY A 16 10.37 8.20 -3.26
CA GLY A 16 11.58 7.45 -2.93
C GLY A 16 11.36 6.01 -2.45
N ARG A 17 10.11 5.54 -2.30
CA ARG A 17 9.79 4.19 -1.85
C ARG A 17 9.48 3.28 -3.03
N ILE A 18 10.09 2.09 -3.02
CA ILE A 18 10.10 1.16 -4.15
C ILE A 18 9.06 0.05 -3.94
N PHE A 19 8.33 -0.26 -5.01
CA PHE A 19 7.46 -1.42 -5.12
C PHE A 19 7.86 -2.21 -6.38
N ILE A 20 7.97 -3.52 -6.23
CA ILE A 20 8.41 -4.46 -7.27
C ILE A 20 7.18 -5.19 -7.79
N LYS A 21 7.08 -5.31 -9.10
CA LYS A 21 6.01 -6.01 -9.80
C LYS A 21 5.80 -7.42 -9.24
N ASP A 22 4.54 -7.81 -9.16
CA ASP A 22 4.07 -9.13 -8.71
C ASP A 22 4.26 -9.43 -7.21
N ASN A 23 4.95 -8.58 -6.44
CA ASN A 23 5.04 -8.70 -4.99
C ASN A 23 3.77 -8.24 -4.28
N LEU A 24 3.56 -8.76 -3.07
CA LEU A 24 2.50 -8.38 -2.15
C LEU A 24 3.05 -7.47 -1.05
N TYR A 25 2.29 -6.43 -0.74
CA TYR A 25 2.64 -5.41 0.23
C TYR A 25 1.49 -5.21 1.20
N THR A 26 1.79 -5.26 2.50
CA THR A 26 0.77 -5.16 3.54
C THR A 26 0.76 -3.77 4.16
N ALA A 27 -0.41 -3.16 4.19
CA ALA A 27 -0.72 -2.03 5.05
C ALA A 27 -1.24 -2.55 6.40
N PHE A 28 -0.41 -2.44 7.43
CA PHE A 28 -0.75 -2.87 8.79
C PHE A 28 -1.63 -1.83 9.47
N TYR A 29 -2.79 -2.25 9.99
CA TYR A 29 -3.64 -1.36 10.78
C TYR A 29 -3.17 -1.33 12.25
N ARG A 30 -2.68 -0.18 12.70
CA ARG A 30 -2.20 0.02 14.09
C ARG A 30 -2.52 1.43 14.55
N ASN A 31 -3.04 1.58 15.77
CA ASN A 31 -3.32 2.88 16.41
C ASN A 31 -4.13 3.86 15.54
N GLY A 32 -5.17 3.38 14.84
CA GLY A 32 -6.04 4.23 14.02
C GLY A 32 -5.45 4.65 12.66
N LYS A 33 -4.31 4.07 12.28
CA LYS A 33 -3.59 4.38 11.04
C LYS A 33 -3.21 3.12 10.29
N TYR A 34 -2.85 3.30 9.02
CA TYR A 34 -2.26 2.27 8.18
C TYR A 34 -0.78 2.58 7.94
N THR A 35 0.08 1.60 8.21
CA THR A 35 1.49 1.65 7.83
C THR A 35 1.72 0.69 6.66
N LEU A 36 1.90 1.22 5.46
CA LEU A 36 2.21 0.46 4.25
C LEU A 36 3.73 0.32 4.13
N VAL A 37 4.21 -0.93 4.18
CA VAL A 37 5.64 -1.23 4.08
C VAL A 37 6.02 -1.44 2.62
N ALA A 38 7.00 -0.69 2.14
CA ALA A 38 7.64 -0.81 0.83
C ALA A 38 9.02 -1.49 0.98
N GLU A 39 9.75 -1.70 -0.12
CA GLU A 39 11.06 -2.39 -0.07
C GLU A 39 12.10 -1.67 0.81
N ASN A 40 12.05 -0.34 0.83
CA ASN A 40 13.08 0.52 1.44
C ASN A 40 12.50 1.54 2.42
N GLY A 41 11.29 1.33 2.93
CA GLY A 41 10.68 2.24 3.90
C GLY A 41 9.19 2.00 4.09
N GLU A 42 8.52 2.98 4.68
CA GLU A 42 7.09 2.90 4.97
C GLU A 42 6.37 4.21 4.66
N PHE A 43 5.07 4.09 4.39
CA PHE A 43 4.10 5.17 4.38
C PHE A 43 3.17 5.04 5.57
N ASN A 44 2.75 6.17 6.12
CA ASN A 44 1.79 6.22 7.21
C ASN A 44 0.57 7.02 6.79
N PHE A 45 -0.59 6.37 6.74
CA PHE A 45 -1.84 6.95 6.28
C PHE A 45 -2.88 6.96 7.39
N SER A 46 -3.73 8.00 7.41
CA SER A 46 -5.02 7.91 8.09
C SER A 46 -5.92 6.91 7.34
N LEU A 47 -7.02 6.52 7.98
CA LEU A 47 -8.03 5.64 7.37
C LEU A 47 -8.50 6.17 6.00
N GLU A 48 -8.93 7.43 5.96
CA GLU A 48 -9.40 8.08 4.72
C GLU A 48 -8.31 8.19 3.65
N LEU A 49 -7.08 8.49 4.06
CA LEU A 49 -5.97 8.58 3.10
C LEU A 49 -5.63 7.22 2.50
N MET A 50 -5.72 6.14 3.27
CA MET A 50 -5.48 4.79 2.75
C MET A 50 -6.49 4.42 1.67
N ASP A 51 -7.78 4.77 1.86
CA ASP A 51 -8.82 4.54 0.85
C ASP A 51 -8.56 5.35 -0.42
N ARG A 52 -8.15 6.61 -0.27
CA ARG A 52 -7.80 7.47 -1.41
C ARG A 52 -6.59 6.94 -2.17
N VAL A 53 -5.56 6.45 -1.47
CA VAL A 53 -4.37 5.85 -2.09
C VAL A 53 -4.73 4.57 -2.84
N ALA A 54 -5.54 3.68 -2.26
CA ALA A 54 -5.98 2.46 -2.92
C ALA A 54 -6.72 2.75 -4.24
N VAL A 55 -7.51 3.81 -4.30
CA VAL A 55 -8.18 4.25 -5.53
C VAL A 55 -7.20 4.91 -6.50
N ALA A 56 -6.35 5.81 -6.02
CA ALA A 56 -5.42 6.58 -6.84
C ALA A 56 -4.38 5.68 -7.52
N TRP A 57 -3.91 4.64 -6.82
CA TRP A 57 -2.85 3.76 -7.30
C TRP A 57 -3.37 2.50 -8.01
N LYS A 58 -4.68 2.35 -8.21
CA LYS A 58 -5.29 1.12 -8.77
C LYS A 58 -4.69 0.59 -10.08
N SER A 59 -4.07 1.44 -10.89
CA SER A 59 -3.40 1.05 -12.15
C SER A 59 -2.02 0.42 -11.92
N SER A 60 -1.42 0.63 -10.76
CA SER A 60 -0.07 0.18 -10.39
C SER A 60 -0.07 -0.73 -9.15
N PHE A 61 -1.12 -0.66 -8.34
CA PHE A 61 -1.19 -1.27 -7.01
C PHE A 61 -2.66 -1.59 -6.68
N VAL A 62 -3.01 -2.87 -6.62
CA VAL A 62 -4.40 -3.32 -6.45
C VAL A 62 -4.56 -4.04 -5.11
N GLU A 63 -5.61 -3.70 -4.37
CA GLU A 63 -5.95 -4.42 -3.14
C GLU A 63 -6.40 -5.84 -3.47
N VAL A 64 -5.81 -6.83 -2.82
CA VAL A 64 -6.24 -8.22 -2.88
C VAL A 64 -7.10 -8.51 -1.65
N VAL A 65 -8.33 -8.94 -1.89
CA VAL A 65 -9.24 -9.38 -0.83
C VAL A 65 -9.02 -10.87 -0.64
N GLU A 66 -8.49 -11.25 0.52
CA GLU A 66 -8.58 -12.64 1.01
C GLU A 66 -9.96 -12.92 1.61
#